data_AF-A0A9D6I9A6-F1
#
_entry.id   AF-A0A9D6I9A6-F1
#
_cell.length_a   1.000
_cell.length_b   1.000
_cell.length_c   1.000
_cell.angle_alpha   90.00
_cell.angle_beta   90.00
_cell.angle_gamma   90.00
#
_symmetry.space_group_name_H-M   'P 1'
#
loop_
_entity.id
_entity.type
_entity.pdbx_description
1 polymer ?
#
loop_
_entity_poly.entity_id
_entity_poly.type
_entity_poly.pdbx_seq_one_letter_code
_entity_poly.pdbx_strand_id
1 'polypeptide(L)'
;MLPHDKRIIWVVILVIVVGVVILSSIYLSSQFSKNINISSKNFSSQRLFPTDIVSKINSNFKILYQDPADTEGRTIIYDIPGETKPSLLKSSGLVYARGTNHILYAVGLFKEWESIEGTKDRYILLRDPFSKGKLPKFRVAYEPSQLYDGKENMTSLSRENIEKIVEGKKHISLVARSFSDLSQTQIDELFRKGDAVAVLSLWGENDKSARRDENDQLLSGWVYIRRN
;
A
#
# COMPACT_ATOMS: atom_id res chain seq x y z
N MET A 1 -14.39 -17.27 -58.06
CA MET A 1 -14.68 -15.81 -58.03
C MET A 1 -16.08 -15.61 -57.47
N LEU A 2 -16.24 -14.91 -56.34
CA LEU A 2 -17.57 -14.51 -55.87
C LEU A 2 -18.18 -13.52 -56.89
N PRO A 3 -19.47 -13.67 -57.25
CA PRO A 3 -20.15 -12.72 -58.12
C PRO A 3 -20.07 -11.30 -57.54
N HIS A 4 -19.96 -10.31 -58.41
CA HIS A 4 -19.68 -8.90 -58.08
C HIS A 4 -20.58 -8.38 -56.94
N ASP A 5 -21.86 -8.74 -56.97
CA ASP A 5 -22.85 -8.30 -55.98
C ASP A 5 -22.61 -8.86 -54.58
N LYS A 6 -22.05 -10.08 -54.48
CA LYS A 6 -21.70 -10.67 -53.18
C LYS A 6 -20.44 -10.02 -52.58
N ARG A 7 -19.53 -9.51 -53.40
CA ARG A 7 -18.32 -8.81 -52.91
C ARG A 7 -18.67 -7.47 -52.28
N ILE A 8 -19.64 -6.75 -52.85
CA ILE A 8 -20.12 -5.49 -52.30
C ILE A 8 -20.73 -5.71 -50.91
N ILE A 9 -21.54 -6.76 -50.75
CA ILE A 9 -22.14 -7.11 -49.44
C ILE A 9 -21.06 -7.37 -48.38
N TRP A 10 -20.00 -8.12 -48.71
CA TRP A 10 -18.91 -8.38 -47.77
C TRP A 10 -18.11 -7.14 -47.39
N VAL A 11 -17.89 -6.22 -48.34
CA VAL A 11 -17.22 -4.95 -48.05
C VAL A 11 -18.07 -4.08 -47.12
N VAL A 12 -19.39 -4.02 -47.33
CA VAL A 12 -20.31 -3.28 -46.46
C VAL A 12 -20.31 -3.86 -45.05
N ILE A 13 -20.35 -5.19 -44.90
CA ILE A 13 -20.26 -5.86 -43.58
C ILE A 13 -18.94 -5.53 -42.88
N LEU A 14 -17.81 -5.57 -43.59
CA LEU A 14 -16.50 -5.25 -43.03
C LEU A 14 -16.45 -3.81 -42.51
N VAL A 15 -16.97 -2.84 -43.27
CA VAL A 15 -17.01 -1.43 -42.88
C VAL A 15 -17.87 -1.23 -41.63
N ILE A 16 -19.01 -1.92 -41.54
CA ILE A 16 -19.86 -1.86 -40.34
C ILE A 16 -19.12 -2.42 -39.11
N VAL A 17 -18.47 -3.58 -39.25
CA VAL A 17 -17.73 -4.21 -38.13
C VAL A 17 -16.59 -3.31 -37.66
N VAL A 18 -15.79 -2.76 -38.58
CA VAL A 18 -14.70 -1.84 -38.24
C VAL A 18 -15.24 -0.58 -37.56
N GLY A 19 -16.36 -0.02 -38.06
CA GLY A 19 -17.03 1.12 -37.44
C GLY A 19 -17.47 0.85 -36.00
N VAL A 20 -18.06 -0.32 -35.74
CA VAL A 20 -18.49 -0.74 -34.40
C VAL A 20 -17.29 -0.92 -33.44
N VAL A 21 -16.18 -1.47 -33.92
CA VAL A 21 -14.94 -1.62 -33.11
C VAL A 21 -14.33 -0.27 -32.75
N ILE A 22 -14.32 0.69 -33.69
CA ILE A 22 -13.80 2.05 -33.43
C ILE A 22 -14.73 2.80 -32.46
N LEU A 23 -16.05 2.73 -32.66
CA LEU A 23 -17.01 3.38 -31.77
C LEU A 23 -16.98 2.81 -30.35
N SER A 24 -16.86 1.48 -30.20
CA SER A 24 -16.75 0.83 -28.89
C SER A 24 -15.45 1.16 -28.17
N SER A 25 -14.32 1.26 -28.88
CA SER A 25 -13.03 1.64 -28.28
C SER A 25 -12.99 3.11 -27.85
N ILE A 26 -13.62 4.02 -28.61
CA ILE A 26 -13.82 5.43 -28.19
C ILE A 26 -14.74 5.50 -26.97
N TYR A 27 -15.84 4.74 -26.96
CA TYR A 27 -16.77 4.71 -25.84
C TYR A 27 -16.11 4.18 -24.56
N LEU A 28 -15.37 3.07 -24.62
CA LEU A 28 -14.61 2.54 -23.49
C LEU A 28 -13.57 3.56 -23.00
N SER A 29 -12.83 4.20 -23.90
CA SER A 29 -11.84 5.23 -23.54
C SER A 29 -12.50 6.43 -22.85
N SER A 30 -13.71 6.81 -23.28
CA SER A 30 -14.46 7.90 -22.65
C SER A 30 -15.00 7.55 -21.26
N GLN A 31 -15.32 6.28 -21.01
CA GLN A 31 -15.70 5.77 -19.68
C GLN A 31 -14.49 5.71 -18.74
N PHE A 32 -13.30 5.39 -19.24
CA PHE A 32 -12.06 5.44 -18.45
C PHE A 32 -11.57 6.87 -18.19
N SER A 33 -11.91 7.85 -19.04
CA SER A 33 -11.46 9.24 -18.90
C SER A 33 -12.39 10.12 -18.04
N LYS A 34 -13.59 9.66 -17.67
CA LYS A 34 -14.53 10.48 -16.89
C LYS A 34 -14.47 10.15 -15.39
N ASN A 35 -13.91 11.12 -14.67
CA ASN A 35 -14.09 11.39 -13.24
C ASN A 35 -13.32 10.53 -12.24
N ILE A 36 -11.99 10.59 -12.37
CA ILE A 36 -11.16 10.72 -11.16
C ILE A 36 -10.85 12.20 -10.98
N ASN A 37 -11.85 12.95 -10.49
CA ASN A 37 -11.61 14.28 -9.95
C ASN A 37 -11.04 14.10 -8.53
N ILE A 38 -9.86 13.48 -8.45
CA ILE A 38 -9.09 13.45 -7.21
C ILE A 38 -8.56 14.86 -7.07
N SER A 39 -9.19 15.60 -6.18
CA SER A 39 -8.57 16.74 -5.51
C SER A 39 -7.14 16.34 -5.18
N SER A 40 -6.19 16.90 -5.92
CA SER A 40 -4.80 16.99 -5.54
C SER A 40 -4.76 17.89 -4.30
N LYS A 41 -5.21 17.38 -3.16
CA LYS A 41 -4.71 17.85 -1.89
C LYS A 41 -3.23 17.51 -1.95
N ASN A 42 -2.46 18.51 -2.39
CA ASN A 42 -1.02 18.57 -2.23
C ASN A 42 -0.73 17.97 -0.86
N PHE A 43 0.13 16.96 -0.83
CA PHE A 43 0.67 16.47 0.42
C PHE A 43 1.45 17.63 1.03
N SER A 44 0.76 18.48 1.80
CA SER A 44 1.38 19.47 2.66
C SER A 44 2.11 18.67 3.72
N SER A 45 3.40 18.44 3.47
CA SER A 45 4.38 18.25 4.51
C SER A 45 4.33 19.48 5.42
N GLN A 46 4.47 19.28 6.73
CA GLN A 46 4.60 20.30 7.79
C GLN A 46 3.29 20.74 8.49
N ARG A 47 2.42 19.81 8.89
CA ARG A 47 1.70 20.05 10.15
C ARG A 47 2.59 19.56 11.29
N LEU A 48 3.05 20.49 12.11
CA LEU A 48 3.71 20.18 13.37
C LEU A 48 2.75 19.38 14.24
N PHE A 49 3.23 18.26 14.75
CA PHE A 49 2.58 17.48 15.80
C PHE A 49 2.54 18.36 17.04
N PRO A 50 1.35 18.71 17.56
CA PRO A 50 1.28 19.44 18.81
C PRO A 50 2.00 18.65 19.89
N THR A 51 2.95 19.28 20.58
CA THR A 51 3.68 18.74 21.73
C THR A 51 2.73 18.23 22.84
N ASP A 52 1.50 18.74 22.83
CA ASP A 52 0.40 18.45 23.75
C ASP A 52 -0.49 17.25 23.34
N ILE A 53 -0.21 16.54 22.23
CA ILE A 53 -0.96 15.31 21.93
C ILE A 53 -0.57 14.22 22.92
N VAL A 54 0.71 14.11 23.29
CA VAL A 54 1.21 13.10 24.25
C VAL A 54 0.50 13.23 25.61
N SER A 55 0.16 14.44 26.04
CA SER A 55 -0.59 14.72 27.27
C SER A 55 -2.11 14.51 27.13
N LYS A 56 -2.65 14.50 25.90
CA LYS A 56 -4.06 14.25 25.57
C LYS A 56 -4.36 12.79 25.17
N ILE A 57 -3.36 11.92 25.22
CA ILE A 57 -3.55 10.47 25.01
C ILE A 57 -4.37 9.92 26.17
N ASN A 58 -5.69 9.81 25.96
CA ASN A 58 -6.58 9.10 26.87
C ASN A 58 -6.04 7.67 27.14
N SER A 59 -6.35 7.15 28.32
CA SER A 59 -5.86 5.90 28.97
C SER A 59 -5.82 4.60 28.16
N ASN A 60 -6.24 4.59 26.90
CA ASN A 60 -6.37 3.40 26.05
C ASN A 60 -5.28 3.28 24.98
N PHE A 61 -4.26 4.14 24.98
CA PHE A 61 -3.21 4.15 23.96
C PHE A 61 -1.85 4.29 24.63
N LYS A 62 -0.90 3.45 24.24
CA LYS A 62 0.45 3.40 24.79
C LYS A 62 1.46 3.62 23.69
N ILE A 63 2.20 4.73 23.74
CA ILE A 63 3.38 4.90 22.87
C ILE A 63 4.43 3.88 23.31
N LEU A 64 4.85 3.05 22.38
CA LEU A 64 5.95 2.11 22.56
C LEU A 64 7.29 2.79 22.21
N TYR A 65 7.31 3.56 21.12
CA TYR A 65 8.49 4.27 20.63
C TYR A 65 8.11 5.58 19.95
N GLN A 66 8.92 6.61 20.17
CA GLN A 66 8.93 7.87 19.42
C GLN A 66 10.36 8.43 19.50
N ASP A 67 10.89 8.92 18.39
CA ASP A 67 12.15 9.67 18.41
C ASP A 67 11.93 11.00 19.16
N PRO A 68 12.76 11.35 20.17
CA PRO A 68 12.60 12.60 20.91
C PRO A 68 12.64 13.87 20.05
N ALA A 69 13.29 13.81 18.88
CA ALA A 69 13.35 14.91 17.93
C ALA A 69 12.16 14.94 16.96
N ASP A 70 11.28 13.93 16.98
CA ASP A 70 10.13 13.84 16.10
C ASP A 70 8.99 14.78 16.54
N THR A 71 8.90 15.90 15.83
CA THR A 71 7.84 16.90 15.98
C THR A 71 6.72 16.74 14.95
N GLU A 72 6.72 15.71 14.11
CA GLU A 72 5.71 15.47 13.07
C GLU A 72 4.88 14.20 13.35
N GLY A 73 5.25 13.42 14.37
CA GLY A 73 4.60 12.17 14.74
C GLY A 73 4.85 11.03 13.76
N ARG A 74 5.92 11.13 12.95
CA ARG A 74 6.27 10.16 11.92
C ARG A 74 6.87 8.89 12.48
N THR A 75 7.44 8.95 13.68
CA THR A 75 8.20 7.85 14.30
C THR A 75 7.39 7.09 15.34
N ILE A 76 6.13 7.49 15.57
CA ILE A 76 5.30 6.93 16.63
C ILE A 76 4.92 5.48 16.32
N ILE A 77 5.35 4.58 17.21
CA ILE A 77 4.86 3.21 17.31
C ILE A 77 4.11 3.07 18.62
N TYR A 78 2.95 2.43 18.57
CA TYR A 78 2.05 2.37 19.71
C TYR A 78 1.38 1.00 19.85
N ASP A 79 0.71 0.85 20.99
CA ASP A 79 -0.17 -0.24 21.36
C ASP A 79 -1.49 0.32 21.93
N ILE A 80 -2.56 -0.48 21.90
CA ILE A 80 -3.86 -0.14 22.50
C ILE A 80 -4.23 -1.28 23.46
N PRO A 81 -3.92 -1.12 24.77
CA PRO A 81 -4.16 -2.16 25.77
C PRO A 81 -5.64 -2.59 25.82
N GLY A 82 -5.88 -3.90 25.94
CA GLY A 82 -7.21 -4.46 26.17
C GLY A 82 -8.04 -4.78 24.92
N GLU A 83 -7.58 -4.47 23.70
CA GLU A 83 -8.19 -5.03 22.49
C GLU A 83 -7.74 -6.48 22.27
N THR A 84 -8.70 -7.41 22.28
CA THR A 84 -8.46 -8.85 22.08
C THR A 84 -8.52 -9.29 20.61
N LYS A 85 -9.02 -8.41 19.73
CA LYS A 85 -8.95 -8.62 18.28
C LYS A 85 -7.64 -8.02 17.77
N PRO A 86 -6.92 -8.69 16.85
CA PRO A 86 -5.77 -8.10 16.19
C PRO A 86 -6.26 -6.92 15.37
N SER A 87 -6.32 -5.75 15.98
CA SER A 87 -6.35 -4.50 15.24
C SER A 87 -5.02 -4.45 14.51
N LEU A 88 -5.11 -4.48 13.18
CA LEU A 88 -3.98 -4.31 12.29
C LEU A 88 -3.13 -3.14 12.83
N LEU A 89 -1.81 -3.30 12.80
CA LEU A 89 -0.86 -2.21 13.05
C LEU A 89 -0.62 -1.82 14.53
N LYS A 90 -0.81 -2.71 15.52
CA LYS A 90 -0.53 -2.39 16.94
C LYS A 90 0.52 -3.33 17.53
N SER A 91 1.76 -2.85 17.59
CA SER A 91 2.96 -3.54 18.11
C SER A 91 4.21 -2.96 17.44
N SER A 92 5.38 -3.45 17.85
CA SER A 92 6.62 -3.35 17.09
C SER A 92 7.12 -4.74 16.73
N GLY A 93 7.86 -4.86 15.65
CA GLY A 93 8.48 -6.11 15.21
C GLY A 93 7.54 -6.96 14.37
N LEU A 94 7.66 -8.29 14.50
CA LEU A 94 6.88 -9.25 13.73
C LEU A 94 5.63 -9.69 14.46
N VAL A 95 4.51 -9.70 13.74
CA VAL A 95 3.26 -10.27 14.22
C VAL A 95 2.91 -11.49 13.40
N TYR A 96 2.68 -12.59 14.10
CA TYR A 96 2.36 -13.88 13.51
C TYR A 96 0.86 -14.14 13.55
N ALA A 97 0.37 -14.87 12.56
CA ALA A 97 -1.00 -15.36 12.61
C ALA A 97 -1.19 -16.35 13.77
N ARG A 98 -2.37 -16.31 14.38
CA ARG A 98 -2.65 -17.04 15.62
C ARG A 98 -2.41 -18.54 15.44
N GLY A 99 -1.55 -19.11 16.27
CA GLY A 99 -1.25 -20.54 16.27
C GLY A 99 -0.38 -21.00 15.11
N THR A 100 0.28 -20.10 14.39
CA THR A 100 1.19 -20.43 13.29
C THR A 100 2.50 -19.64 13.40
N ASN A 101 3.49 -20.02 12.58
CA ASN A 101 4.73 -19.28 12.40
C ASN A 101 4.69 -18.36 11.16
N HIS A 102 3.51 -18.12 10.59
CA HIS A 102 3.35 -17.27 9.42
C HIS A 102 3.27 -15.80 9.83
N ILE A 103 4.14 -14.98 9.25
CA ILE A 103 4.20 -13.54 9.50
C ILE A 103 2.99 -12.88 8.82
N LEU A 104 2.11 -12.31 9.63
CA LEU A 104 0.93 -11.57 9.18
C LEU A 104 1.32 -10.15 8.75
N TYR A 105 2.10 -9.47 9.58
CA TYR A 105 2.63 -8.14 9.29
C TYR A 105 3.90 -7.87 10.10
N ALA A 106 4.65 -6.86 9.67
CA ALA A 106 5.76 -6.28 10.42
C ALA A 106 5.50 -4.79 10.69
N VAL A 107 5.95 -4.32 11.84
CA VAL A 107 5.96 -2.89 12.19
C VAL A 107 7.37 -2.50 12.58
N GLY A 108 7.87 -1.43 11.98
CA GLY A 108 9.20 -0.93 12.30
C GLY A 108 9.43 0.47 11.76
N LEU A 109 10.69 0.90 11.79
CA LEU A 109 11.13 2.15 11.22
C LEU A 109 11.70 1.90 9.82
N PHE A 110 11.23 2.66 8.84
CA PHE A 110 11.71 2.61 7.48
C PHE A 110 13.21 2.91 7.43
N LYS A 111 13.97 1.99 6.83
CA LYS A 111 15.41 2.10 6.69
C LYS A 111 15.77 2.66 5.32
N GLU A 112 15.35 1.97 4.28
CA GLU A 112 15.62 2.28 2.87
C GLU A 112 14.78 1.39 1.95
N TRP A 113 14.78 1.76 0.67
CA TRP A 113 14.34 0.90 -0.42
C TRP A 113 15.55 0.17 -1.00
N GLU A 114 15.37 -1.10 -1.36
CA GLU A 114 16.37 -1.88 -2.08
C GLU A 114 15.79 -2.32 -3.43
N SER A 115 16.48 -1.98 -4.53
CA SER A 115 16.04 -2.32 -5.88
C SER A 115 16.13 -3.83 -6.12
N ILE A 116 15.19 -4.35 -6.90
CA ILE A 116 15.18 -5.76 -7.33
C ILE A 116 15.60 -5.80 -8.80
N GLU A 117 16.66 -6.53 -9.11
CA GLU A 117 17.21 -6.62 -10.47
C GLU A 117 16.15 -7.12 -11.46
N GLY A 118 16.08 -6.48 -12.63
CA GLY A 118 15.16 -6.87 -13.70
C GLY A 118 13.69 -6.50 -13.48
N THR A 119 13.34 -5.78 -12.41
CA THR A 119 11.95 -5.41 -12.10
C THR A 119 11.84 -3.95 -11.67
N LYS A 120 10.63 -3.37 -11.73
CA LYS A 120 10.36 -2.06 -11.09
C LYS A 120 10.02 -2.16 -9.61
N ASP A 121 9.78 -3.38 -9.12
CA ASP A 121 9.49 -3.64 -7.72
C ASP A 121 10.70 -3.33 -6.83
N ARG A 122 10.42 -3.12 -5.56
CA ARG A 122 11.46 -2.83 -4.55
C ARG A 122 11.18 -3.60 -3.28
N TYR A 123 12.25 -3.93 -2.57
CA TYR A 123 12.14 -4.35 -1.18
C TYR A 123 12.03 -3.13 -0.26
N ILE A 124 11.05 -3.14 0.63
CA ILE A 124 11.04 -2.25 1.79
C ILE A 124 11.83 -2.89 2.93
N LEU A 125 12.82 -2.15 3.44
CA LEU A 125 13.63 -2.58 4.57
C LEU A 125 13.19 -1.81 5.82
N LEU A 126 12.88 -2.55 6.87
CA LEU A 126 12.52 -2.01 8.18
C LEU A 126 13.56 -2.39 9.23
N ARG A 127 13.77 -1.51 10.21
CA ARG A 127 14.43 -1.85 11.48
C ARG A 127 13.39 -1.91 12.59
N ASP A 128 13.58 -2.83 13.53
CA ASP A 128 12.88 -2.76 14.80
C ASP A 128 13.54 -1.67 15.65
N PRO A 129 12.80 -0.73 16.27
CA PRO A 129 13.39 0.27 17.16
C PRO A 129 13.95 -0.32 18.46
N PHE A 130 13.46 -1.49 18.91
CA PHE A 130 13.87 -2.08 20.19
C PHE A 130 15.02 -3.07 20.06
N SER A 131 15.11 -3.76 18.93
CA SER A 131 16.20 -4.68 18.64
C SER A 131 17.10 -4.13 17.54
N LYS A 132 18.41 -4.41 17.62
CA LYS A 132 19.34 -4.11 16.50
C LYS A 132 19.13 -5.07 15.30
N GLY A 133 18.12 -5.92 15.36
CA GLY A 133 17.82 -6.92 14.34
C GLY A 133 17.20 -6.33 13.09
N LYS A 134 17.47 -6.96 11.95
CA LYS A 134 16.77 -6.66 10.70
C LYS A 134 15.43 -7.38 10.71
N LEU A 135 14.35 -6.66 10.40
CA LEU A 135 13.08 -7.29 10.05
C LEU A 135 13.21 -7.90 8.65
N PRO A 136 12.44 -8.95 8.31
CA PRO A 136 12.44 -9.51 6.97
C PRO A 136 12.09 -8.43 5.94
N LYS A 137 12.62 -8.58 4.73
CA LYS A 137 12.27 -7.70 3.62
C LYS A 137 10.89 -8.06 3.11
N PHE A 138 10.20 -7.05 2.61
CA PHE A 138 8.94 -7.24 1.92
C PHE A 138 9.06 -6.66 0.51
N ARG A 139 8.70 -7.44 -0.51
CA ARG A 139 8.57 -6.95 -1.88
C ARG A 139 7.29 -6.11 -1.99
N VAL A 140 7.45 -4.92 -2.54
CA VAL A 140 6.35 -4.00 -2.85
C VAL A 140 6.19 -3.97 -4.36
N ALA A 141 4.97 -4.22 -4.83
CA ALA A 141 4.63 -4.23 -6.25
C ALA A 141 4.48 -2.79 -6.76
N TYR A 142 5.31 -2.42 -7.73
CA TYR A 142 5.20 -1.15 -8.46
C TYR A 142 4.58 -1.35 -9.83
N GLU A 143 4.56 -2.59 -10.32
CA GLU A 143 3.94 -2.96 -11.58
C GLU A 143 3.16 -4.27 -11.47
N PRO A 144 2.19 -4.51 -12.37
CA PRO A 144 1.43 -5.75 -12.39
C PRO A 144 2.36 -6.94 -12.67
N SER A 145 2.21 -8.04 -11.95
CA SER A 145 2.98 -9.26 -12.21
C SER A 145 2.25 -10.51 -11.74
N GLN A 146 2.67 -11.68 -12.23
CA GLN A 146 2.10 -12.97 -11.82
C GLN A 146 2.30 -13.26 -10.32
N LEU A 147 3.33 -12.68 -9.69
CA LEU A 147 3.52 -12.77 -8.24
C LEU A 147 2.38 -12.12 -7.44
N TYR A 148 1.66 -11.18 -8.06
CA TYR A 148 0.54 -10.43 -7.48
C TYR A 148 -0.77 -10.64 -8.27
N ASP A 149 -0.90 -11.78 -8.94
CA ASP A 149 -2.08 -12.17 -9.73
C ASP A 149 -2.47 -11.08 -10.74
N GLY A 150 -1.45 -10.54 -11.42
CA GLY A 150 -1.59 -9.41 -12.33
C GLY A 150 -1.78 -8.11 -11.58
N LYS A 151 -3.00 -7.55 -11.64
CA LYS A 151 -3.36 -6.27 -11.01
C LYS A 151 -4.15 -6.42 -9.72
N GLU A 152 -4.64 -7.62 -9.42
CA GLU A 152 -5.63 -7.84 -8.37
C GLU A 152 -5.03 -7.67 -6.98
N ASN A 153 -3.80 -8.12 -6.78
CA ASN A 153 -3.15 -8.15 -5.47
C ASN A 153 -1.98 -7.16 -5.34
N MET A 154 -1.94 -6.12 -6.18
CA MET A 154 -0.90 -5.09 -6.11
C MET A 154 -0.81 -4.44 -4.73
N THR A 155 0.41 -4.08 -4.33
CA THR A 155 0.65 -3.46 -3.03
C THR A 155 -0.06 -2.12 -2.93
N SER A 156 -0.94 -2.01 -1.94
CA SER A 156 -1.65 -0.77 -1.65
C SER A 156 -0.91 0.06 -0.60
N LEU A 157 -0.86 1.38 -0.79
CA LEU A 157 -0.36 2.34 0.17
C LEU A 157 -1.52 2.99 0.91
N SER A 158 -1.45 3.02 2.24
CA SER A 158 -2.40 3.75 3.08
C SER A 158 -1.68 4.63 4.09
N ARG A 159 -2.40 5.61 4.62
CA ARG A 159 -1.95 6.48 5.71
C ARG A 159 -2.82 6.25 6.93
N GLU A 160 -2.18 5.94 8.04
CA GLU A 160 -2.81 5.92 9.36
C GLU A 160 -2.62 7.28 10.05
N ASN A 161 -3.73 7.96 10.35
CA ASN A 161 -3.73 9.22 11.09
C ASN A 161 -3.89 8.95 12.59
N ILE A 162 -2.84 9.27 13.34
CA ILE A 162 -2.71 8.94 14.76
C ILE A 162 -3.67 9.80 15.61
N GLU A 163 -3.84 11.09 15.28
CA GLU A 163 -4.80 11.99 15.94
C GLU A 163 -6.21 11.39 16.01
N LYS A 164 -6.70 10.84 14.89
CA LYS A 164 -8.05 10.24 14.84
C LYS A 164 -8.17 9.00 15.74
N ILE A 165 -7.11 8.20 15.83
CA ILE A 165 -7.07 7.02 16.70
C ILE A 165 -7.12 7.45 18.17
N VAL A 166 -6.38 8.50 18.53
CA VAL A 166 -6.35 9.08 19.89
C VAL A 166 -7.73 9.61 20.30
N GLU A 167 -8.50 10.19 19.38
CA GLU A 167 -9.89 10.63 19.61
C GLU A 167 -10.89 9.47 19.77
N GLY A 168 -10.45 8.21 19.78
CA GLY A 168 -11.32 7.03 19.87
C GLY A 168 -12.08 6.75 18.57
N LYS A 169 -11.76 7.45 17.48
CA LYS A 169 -12.34 7.19 16.16
C LYS A 169 -11.49 6.10 15.49
N LYS A 170 -12.07 4.93 15.23
CA LYS A 170 -11.45 3.93 14.34
C LYS A 170 -11.42 4.51 12.93
N HIS A 171 -10.35 5.20 12.58
CA HIS A 171 -10.23 5.74 11.23
C HIS A 171 -8.80 5.66 10.70
N ILE A 172 -8.50 4.51 10.12
CA ILE A 172 -7.54 4.44 9.01
C ILE A 172 -8.16 5.32 7.92
N SER A 173 -7.59 6.51 7.70
CA SER A 173 -7.96 7.34 6.56
C SER A 173 -7.40 6.64 5.33
N LEU A 174 -8.16 5.69 4.77
CA LEU A 174 -7.86 4.97 3.53
C LEU A 174 -7.84 5.97 2.36
N VAL A 175 -6.77 6.76 2.27
CA VAL A 175 -6.28 7.23 0.97
C VAL A 175 -5.49 6.05 0.42
N ALA A 176 -6.21 5.00 0.04
CA ALA A 176 -5.62 3.83 -0.58
C ALA A 176 -5.24 4.23 -2.00
N ARG A 177 -3.94 4.25 -2.29
CA ARG A 177 -3.43 4.34 -3.67
C ARG A 177 -2.63 3.07 -3.93
N SER A 178 -2.77 2.50 -5.12
CA SER A 178 -1.81 1.47 -5.51
C SER A 178 -0.43 2.13 -5.65
N PHE A 179 0.64 1.42 -5.28
CA PHE A 179 2.00 1.89 -5.52
C PHE A 179 2.25 2.15 -7.02
N SER A 180 1.55 1.44 -7.91
CA SER A 180 1.59 1.67 -9.36
C SER A 180 1.10 3.04 -9.81
N ASP A 181 0.28 3.70 -8.99
CA ASP A 181 -0.35 4.98 -9.34
C ASP A 181 0.53 6.17 -8.91
N LEU A 182 1.66 5.90 -8.27
CA LEU A 182 2.58 6.89 -7.75
C LEU A 182 3.90 6.86 -8.53
N SER A 183 4.45 8.03 -8.81
CA SER A 183 5.81 8.12 -9.34
C SER A 183 6.83 7.73 -8.25
N GLN A 184 8.03 7.33 -8.67
CA GLN A 184 9.11 7.05 -7.73
C GLN A 184 9.41 8.26 -6.83
N THR A 185 9.43 9.47 -7.40
CA THR A 185 9.61 10.71 -6.64
C THR A 185 8.51 10.90 -5.57
N GLN A 186 7.25 10.62 -5.90
CA GLN A 186 6.17 10.70 -4.91
C GLN A 186 6.36 9.70 -3.78
N ILE A 187 6.84 8.50 -4.08
CA ILE A 187 7.09 7.48 -3.05
C ILE A 187 8.29 7.88 -2.19
N ASP A 188 9.37 8.33 -2.80
CA ASP A 188 10.57 8.77 -2.07
C ASP A 188 10.29 10.01 -1.20
N GLU A 189 9.36 10.88 -1.60
CA GLU A 189 8.86 12.00 -0.76
C GLU A 189 7.96 11.55 0.39
N LEU A 190 7.18 10.48 0.17
CA LEU A 190 6.26 9.93 1.16
C LEU A 190 6.99 9.22 2.29
N PHE A 191 8.09 8.53 1.99
CA PHE A 191 8.88 7.76 2.95
C PHE A 191 10.18 8.47 3.30
N ARG A 192 10.38 8.79 4.58
CA ARG A 192 11.66 9.26 5.11
C ARG A 192 12.27 8.20 5.99
N LYS A 193 13.60 8.08 5.92
CA LYS A 193 14.35 7.18 6.81
C LYS A 193 14.00 7.51 8.27
N GLY A 194 13.57 6.50 9.01
CA GLY A 194 13.09 6.64 10.39
C GLY A 194 11.57 6.64 10.54
N ASP A 195 10.79 6.78 9.47
CA ASP A 195 9.32 6.75 9.55
C ASP A 195 8.81 5.42 10.09
N ALA A 196 7.82 5.47 10.98
CA ALA A 196 7.07 4.31 11.44
C ALA A 196 6.18 3.80 10.30
N VAL A 197 6.44 2.57 9.90
CA VAL A 197 5.76 1.90 8.80
C VAL A 197 5.31 0.52 9.27
N ALA A 198 4.11 0.14 8.83
CA ALA A 198 3.65 -1.22 8.94
C ALA A 198 3.44 -1.84 7.56
N VAL A 199 3.88 -3.07 7.40
CA VAL A 199 3.81 -3.81 6.13
C VAL A 199 3.08 -5.11 6.38
N LEU A 200 1.96 -5.31 5.69
CA LEU A 200 1.19 -6.54 5.75
C LEU A 200 1.66 -7.46 4.63
N SER A 201 1.87 -8.72 5.00
CA SER A 201 2.13 -9.78 4.03
C SER A 201 0.92 -9.94 3.10
N LEU A 202 1.17 -10.28 1.84
CA LEU A 202 0.15 -10.80 0.95
C LEU A 202 -0.08 -12.28 1.27
N TRP A 203 -1.33 -12.69 1.40
CA TRP A 203 -1.71 -14.05 1.77
C TRP A 203 -2.21 -14.82 0.55
N GLY A 204 -1.85 -16.10 0.46
CA GLY A 204 -2.46 -17.01 -0.50
C GLY A 204 -3.91 -17.32 -0.10
N GLU A 205 -4.82 -17.31 -1.08
CA GLU A 205 -6.24 -17.61 -0.83
C GLU A 205 -6.46 -19.04 -0.31
N ASN A 206 -5.63 -19.98 -0.75
CA ASN A 206 -5.83 -21.42 -0.52
C ASN A 206 -5.02 -21.99 0.64
N ASP A 207 -3.80 -21.50 0.87
CA ASP A 207 -2.87 -22.09 1.84
C ASP A 207 -2.82 -21.34 3.17
N LYS A 208 -3.47 -20.17 3.25
CA LYS A 208 -3.41 -19.26 4.41
C LYS A 208 -1.97 -19.03 4.87
N SER A 209 -1.05 -18.92 3.92
CA SER A 209 0.35 -18.63 4.18
C SER A 209 0.73 -17.31 3.52
N ALA A 210 1.75 -16.65 4.06
CA ALA A 210 2.29 -15.45 3.45
C ALA A 210 3.05 -15.82 2.17
N ARG A 211 2.67 -15.22 1.04
CA ARG A 211 3.32 -15.44 -0.25
C ARG A 211 4.73 -14.88 -0.25
N ARG A 212 5.59 -15.50 -1.06
CA ARG A 212 6.99 -15.13 -1.20
C ARG A 212 7.41 -15.02 -2.66
N ASP A 213 8.46 -14.26 -2.88
CA ASP A 213 9.12 -14.18 -4.18
C ASP A 213 10.21 -15.27 -4.34
N GLU A 214 10.86 -15.25 -5.49
CA GLU A 214 11.95 -16.15 -5.87
C GLU A 214 13.17 -16.13 -4.93
N ASN A 215 13.34 -15.06 -4.15
CA ASN A 215 14.44 -14.89 -3.20
C ASN A 215 14.01 -15.21 -1.75
N ASP A 216 12.88 -15.90 -1.58
CA ASP A 216 12.26 -16.21 -0.29
C ASP A 216 11.91 -14.94 0.53
N GLN A 217 11.72 -13.78 -0.11
CA GLN A 217 11.25 -12.56 0.57
C GLN A 217 9.73 -12.48 0.55
N LEU A 218 9.14 -11.90 1.60
CA LEU A 218 7.68 -11.81 1.73
C LEU A 218 7.10 -10.85 0.69
N LEU A 219 5.97 -11.18 0.10
CA LEU A 219 5.22 -10.22 -0.72
C LEU A 219 4.37 -9.32 0.18
N SER A 220 4.29 -8.03 -0.12
CA SER A 220 3.42 -7.09 0.60
C SER A 220 2.08 -6.88 -0.12
N GLY A 221 0.97 -7.06 0.60
CA GLY A 221 -0.35 -6.63 0.11
C GLY A 221 -0.63 -5.17 0.45
N TRP A 222 -0.15 -4.70 1.61
CA TRP A 222 -0.36 -3.33 2.07
C TRP A 222 0.85 -2.76 2.78
N VAL A 223 1.11 -1.48 2.56
CA VAL A 223 2.04 -0.66 3.34
C VAL A 223 1.26 0.50 3.96
N TYR A 224 1.46 0.72 5.25
CA TYR A 224 0.84 1.79 6.01
C TYR A 224 1.93 2.73 6.53
N ILE A 225 1.84 4.00 6.13
CA ILE A 225 2.65 5.07 6.72
C ILE A 225 1.87 5.64 7.91
N ARG A 226 2.51 5.73 9.08
CA ARG A 226 1.92 6.35 10.26
C ARG A 226 2.34 7.80 10.37
N ARG A 227 1.37 8.72 10.28
CA ARG A 227 1.59 10.17 10.34
C ARG A 227 0.26 10.90 10.52
N ASN A 228 0.27 12.14 11.00
CA ASN A 228 -0.94 12.98 11.02
C ASN A 228 -1.39 13.44 9.62
#